data_AF-A0A7S4UCH8-F1
#
_entry.id   AF-A0A7S4UCH8-F1
#
_cell.length_a   1.000
_cell.length_b   1.000
_cell.length_c   1.000
_cell.angle_alpha   90.00
_cell.angle_beta   90.00
_cell.angle_gamma   90.00
#
_symmetry.space_group_name_H-M   'P 1'
#
loop_
_entity.id
_entity.type
_entity.pdbx_description
1 polymer ?
#
loop_
_entity_poly.entity_id
_entity_poly.type
_entity_poly.pdbx_seq_one_letter_code
_entity_poly.pdbx_strand_id
1 'polypeptide(L)'
;ETSEESKGEGEREGEGKEKEKTMKFAVLTKSAKGKAQLKRQLEIPTEYSFVSKAQSQLKEEQAEKDEIKRFVLQYEEQEEQNRQQLTDFNELQEREKGGDRGGE
;
A
#
# COMPACT_ATOMS: atom_id res chain seq x y z
N GLU A 1 6.60 19.54 -20.89
CA GLU A 1 7.72 18.60 -21.07
C GLU A 1 7.41 17.31 -20.32
N THR A 2 7.57 16.19 -21.03
CA THR A 2 7.72 14.77 -20.63
C THR A 2 6.73 14.18 -19.61
N SER A 3 5.83 13.25 -20.00
CA SER A 3 6.08 11.81 -20.29
C SER A 3 6.70 11.10 -19.08
N GLU A 4 6.27 9.93 -18.61
CA GLU A 4 5.92 8.73 -19.37
C GLU A 4 5.35 7.65 -18.45
N GLU A 5 4.42 6.88 -19.02
CA GLU A 5 3.91 5.54 -18.69
C GLU A 5 4.54 4.71 -17.55
N SER A 6 3.70 4.29 -16.60
CA SER A 6 3.90 3.03 -15.87
C SER A 6 3.35 1.86 -16.67
N LYS A 7 4.21 1.20 -17.44
CA LYS A 7 3.97 -0.15 -17.99
C LYS A 7 4.29 -1.20 -16.92
N GLY A 8 3.27 -1.65 -16.20
CA GLY A 8 3.33 -2.88 -15.40
C GLY A 8 3.01 -4.07 -16.29
N GLU A 9 4.04 -4.69 -16.87
CA GLU A 9 3.93 -5.93 -17.65
C GLU A 9 3.63 -7.13 -16.75
N GLY A 10 2.48 -7.75 -17.04
CA GLY A 10 2.18 -9.19 -17.05
C GLY A 10 3.00 -10.13 -16.16
N GLU A 11 2.33 -10.61 -15.11
CA GLU A 11 2.62 -11.89 -14.48
C GLU A 11 2.45 -13.01 -15.52
N ARG A 12 3.56 -13.59 -15.99
CA ARG A 12 3.54 -14.92 -16.58
C ARG A 12 3.84 -15.93 -15.48
N GLU A 13 2.78 -16.53 -14.95
CA GLU A 13 2.88 -17.80 -14.25
C GLU A 13 3.44 -18.86 -15.22
N GLY A 14 4.56 -19.42 -14.82
CA GLY A 14 5.20 -20.57 -15.45
C GLY A 14 5.67 -21.49 -14.34
N GLU A 15 4.85 -22.51 -14.08
CA GLU A 15 5.10 -23.68 -13.25
C GLU A 15 6.31 -24.49 -13.74
N GLY A 16 6.91 -25.28 -12.84
CA GLY A 16 7.71 -26.44 -13.24
C GLY A 16 9.23 -26.32 -13.11
N LYS A 17 9.69 -25.90 -11.92
CA LYS A 17 10.94 -26.31 -11.24
C LYS A 17 10.79 -25.72 -9.84
N GLU A 18 11.20 -26.43 -8.80
CA GLU A 18 11.32 -25.85 -7.45
C GLU A 18 12.28 -24.66 -7.60
N LYS A 19 11.73 -23.46 -7.84
CA LYS A 19 12.53 -22.27 -8.11
C LYS A 19 13.26 -22.03 -6.81
N GLU A 20 14.57 -22.29 -6.82
CA GLU A 20 15.49 -21.89 -5.78
C GLU A 20 15.05 -20.50 -5.33
N LYS A 21 14.67 -20.37 -4.06
CA LYS A 21 14.09 -19.12 -3.56
C LYS A 21 15.17 -18.06 -3.67
N THR A 22 15.06 -17.17 -4.65
CA THR A 22 16.00 -16.07 -4.87
C THR A 22 15.32 -14.72 -4.61
N MET A 23 16.11 -13.71 -4.26
CA MET A 23 15.69 -12.33 -4.10
C MET A 23 16.51 -11.43 -5.04
N LYS A 24 15.84 -10.46 -5.67
CA LYS A 24 16.47 -9.52 -6.61
C LYS A 24 17.10 -8.35 -5.86
N PHE A 25 18.40 -8.13 -6.07
CA PHE A 25 19.14 -7.00 -5.54
C PHE A 25 19.65 -6.11 -6.68
N ALA A 26 19.49 -4.80 -6.52
CA ALA A 26 20.12 -3.84 -7.40
C ALA A 26 21.57 -3.58 -6.93
N VAL A 27 22.53 -3.82 -7.82
CA VAL A 27 23.95 -3.62 -7.55
C VAL A 27 24.50 -2.52 -8.46
N LEU A 28 25.24 -1.60 -7.85
CA LEU A 28 25.97 -0.56 -8.58
C LEU A 28 27.34 -1.11 -8.97
N THR A 29 27.62 -1.12 -10.26
CA THR A 29 28.90 -1.57 -10.83
C THR A 29 29.56 -0.40 -11.56
N LYS A 30 30.89 -0.36 -11.58
CA LYS A 30 31.61 0.62 -12.39
C LYS A 30 31.61 0.16 -13.85
N SER A 31 31.31 1.07 -14.78
CA SER A 31 31.54 0.81 -16.20
C SER A 31 33.03 0.56 -16.44
N ALA A 32 33.35 -0.40 -17.32
CA ALA A 32 34.73 -0.73 -17.71
C ALA A 32 35.52 0.48 -18.24
N LYS A 33 34.83 1.55 -18.67
CA LYS A 33 35.42 2.81 -19.14
C LYS A 33 35.47 3.91 -18.06
N GLY A 34 35.27 3.57 -16.79
CA GLY A 34 35.63 4.38 -15.62
C GLY A 34 34.77 5.61 -15.30
N LYS A 35 33.84 6.02 -16.17
CA LYS A 35 33.09 7.29 -15.99
C LYS A 35 31.60 7.15 -15.62
N ALA A 36 31.00 5.97 -15.78
CA ALA A 36 29.59 5.76 -15.49
C ALA A 36 29.37 4.63 -14.47
N GLN A 37 28.47 4.83 -13.52
CA GLN A 37 27.94 3.76 -12.68
C GLN A 37 26.79 3.06 -13.43
N LEU A 38 26.80 1.74 -13.42
CA LEU A 38 25.78 0.89 -14.02
C LEU A 38 25.00 0.19 -12.91
N LYS A 39 23.68 0.35 -12.90
CA LYS A 39 22.78 -0.42 -12.02
C LYS A 39 22.45 -1.74 -12.71
N ARG A 40 22.75 -2.86 -12.07
CA ARG A 40 22.41 -4.22 -12.53
C ARG A 40 21.51 -4.89 -11.50
N GLN A 41 20.66 -5.82 -11.93
CA GLN A 41 19.91 -6.67 -11.01
C GLN A 41 20.58 -8.04 -10.91
N LEU A 42 20.74 -8.54 -9.70
CA LEU A 42 21.23 -9.89 -9.41
C LEU A 42 20.19 -10.66 -8.62
N GLU A 43 19.96 -11.92 -8.99
CA GLU A 43 19.16 -12.85 -8.21
C GLU A 43 20.06 -13.59 -7.24
N ILE A 44 19.79 -13.43 -5.94
CA ILE A 44 20.59 -14.00 -4.87
C ILE A 44 19.75 -15.01 -4.09
N PRO A 45 20.20 -16.25 -3.91
CA PRO A 45 19.52 -17.26 -3.09
C PRO A 45 19.19 -16.78 -1.67
N THR A 46 18.04 -17.18 -1.14
CA THR A 46 17.60 -16.82 0.22
C THR A 46 18.37 -17.55 1.32
N GLU A 47 19.17 -18.55 0.95
CA GLU A 47 20.07 -19.25 1.89
C GLU A 47 21.13 -18.31 2.48
N TYR A 48 21.48 -17.23 1.76
CA TYR A 48 22.41 -16.23 2.26
C TYR A 48 21.80 -15.42 3.41
N SER A 49 22.53 -15.34 4.52
CA SER A 49 22.07 -14.72 5.78
C SER A 49 21.71 -13.23 5.67
N PHE A 50 22.25 -12.50 4.71
CA PHE A 50 21.87 -11.10 4.48
C PHE A 50 20.55 -10.97 3.71
N VAL A 51 20.22 -11.95 2.86
CA VAL A 51 18.98 -11.98 2.09
C VAL A 51 17.81 -12.26 3.01
N SER A 52 17.97 -13.20 3.96
CA SER A 52 16.95 -13.47 4.97
C SER A 52 16.68 -12.25 5.85
N LYS A 53 17.72 -11.49 6.24
CA LYS A 53 17.57 -10.22 6.97
C LYS A 53 16.80 -9.17 6.16
N ALA A 54 17.18 -8.98 4.89
CA ALA A 54 16.49 -8.04 4.00
C ALA A 54 15.01 -8.44 3.80
N GLN A 55 14.72 -9.74 3.69
CA GLN A 55 13.36 -10.25 3.60
C GLN A 55 12.56 -10.00 4.88
N SER A 56 13.15 -10.17 6.06
CA SER A 56 12.49 -9.87 7.33
C SER A 56 12.15 -8.38 7.45
N GLN A 57 13.07 -7.49 7.09
CA GLN A 57 12.83 -6.04 7.09
C GLN A 57 11.71 -5.65 6.13
N LEU A 58 11.71 -6.20 4.91
CA LEU A 58 10.65 -5.95 3.94
C LEU A 58 9.26 -6.39 4.45
N LYS A 59 9.20 -7.52 5.19
CA LYS A 59 7.96 -7.99 5.80
C LYS A 59 7.50 -7.10 6.94
N GLU A 60 8.42 -6.60 7.75
CA GLU A 60 8.13 -5.67 8.84
C GLU A 60 7.58 -4.34 8.31
N GLU A 61 8.23 -3.75 7.29
CA GLU A 61 7.74 -2.54 6.62
C GLU A 61 6.35 -2.73 5.99
N GLN A 62 6.10 -3.92 5.41
CA GLN A 62 4.79 -4.22 4.85
C GLN A 62 3.72 -4.35 5.94
N ALA A 63 4.05 -5.00 7.06
CA ALA A 63 3.14 -5.14 8.19
C ALA A 63 2.79 -3.77 8.80
N GLU A 64 3.77 -2.87 8.92
CA GLU A 64 3.55 -1.50 9.38
C GLU A 64 2.61 -0.72 8.44
N LYS A 65 2.82 -0.82 7.13
CA LYS A 65 1.91 -0.20 6.14
C LYS A 65 0.49 -0.75 6.25
N ASP A 66 0.35 -2.05 6.45
CA ASP A 66 -0.96 -2.69 6.60
C ASP A 66 -1.64 -2.28 7.91
N GLU A 67 -0.88 -2.05 8.98
CA GLU A 67 -1.38 -1.48 10.23
C GLU A 67 -1.87 -0.04 10.06
N ILE A 68 -1.07 0.82 9.43
CA ILE A 68 -1.45 2.21 9.12
C ILE A 68 -2.73 2.24 8.27
N LYS A 69 -2.81 1.39 7.23
CA LYS A 69 -4.00 1.30 6.38
C LYS A 69 -5.24 0.92 7.18
N ARG A 70 -5.13 -0.05 8.09
CA ARG A 70 -6.25 -0.43 8.97
C ARG A 70 -6.67 0.72 9.88
N PHE A 71 -5.72 1.43 10.47
CA PHE A 71 -6.02 2.57 11.32
C PHE A 71 -6.77 3.68 10.57
N VAL A 72 -6.33 4.04 9.35
CA VAL A 72 -6.99 5.05 8.54
C VAL A 72 -8.43 4.64 8.20
N LEU A 73 -8.64 3.40 7.76
CA LEU A 73 -9.99 2.91 7.44
C LEU A 73 -10.92 2.95 8.64
N GLN A 74 -10.44 2.55 9.83
CA GLN A 74 -11.22 2.63 11.07
C GLN A 74 -11.58 4.07 11.44
N TYR A 75 -10.62 4.99 11.27
CA TYR A 75 -10.86 6.41 11.55
C TYR A 75 -11.90 7.00 10.59
N GLU A 76 -11.81 6.69 9.30
CA GLU A 76 -12.79 7.14 8.29
C GLU A 76 -14.20 6.60 8.57
N GLU A 77 -14.32 5.33 8.94
CA GLU A 77 -15.60 4.71 9.32
C GLU A 77 -16.19 5.40 10.56
N GLN A 78 -15.36 5.68 11.57
CA GLN A 78 -15.82 6.38 12.77
C GLN A 78 -16.28 7.82 12.45
N GLU A 79 -15.55 8.55 11.62
CA GLU A 79 -15.95 9.89 11.18
C GLU A 79 -17.27 9.87 10.40
N GLU A 80 -17.48 8.87 9.55
CA GLU A 80 -18.74 8.70 8.84
C GLU A 80 -19.91 8.39 9.77
N GLN A 81 -19.72 7.48 10.73
CA GLN A 81 -20.73 7.19 11.76
C GLN A 81 -21.06 8.44 12.59
N ASN A 82 -20.06 9.22 13.00
CA ASN A 82 -20.27 10.46 13.73
C ASN A 82 -21.06 11.48 12.90
N ARG A 83 -20.73 11.65 11.61
CA ARG A 83 -21.48 12.53 10.70
C ARG A 83 -22.92 12.07 10.51
N GLN A 84 -23.16 10.77 10.38
CA GLN A 84 -24.51 10.23 10.24
C GLN A 84 -25.33 10.48 11.50
N GLN A 85 -24.78 10.20 12.69
CA GLN A 85 -25.47 10.46 13.97
C GLN A 85 -25.82 11.94 14.14
N LEU A 86 -24.92 12.85 13.74
CA LEU A 86 -25.20 14.29 13.81
C LEU A 86 -26.31 14.70 12.84
N THR A 87 -26.34 14.10 11.65
CA THR A 87 -27.38 14.35 10.63
C THR A 87 -28.74 13.85 11.12
N ASP A 88 -28.81 12.61 11.61
CA ASP A 88 -30.02 12.00 12.14
C ASP A 88 -30.58 12.81 13.33
N PHE A 89 -29.69 13.31 14.21
CA PHE A 89 -30.07 14.17 15.33
C PHE A 89 -30.68 15.49 14.86
N ASN A 90 -30.09 16.15 13.86
CA ASN A 90 -30.60 17.41 13.32
C ASN A 90 -31.96 17.21 12.64
N GLU A 91 -32.14 16.14 11.85
CA GLU A 91 -33.43 15.83 11.21
C GLU A 91 -34.54 15.58 12.24
N LEU A 92 -34.24 14.88 13.34
CA LEU A 92 -35.20 14.68 14.43
C LEU A 92 -35.63 16.01 15.06
N GLN A 93 -34.69 16.92 15.30
CA GLN A 93 -35.02 18.25 15.83
C GLN A 93 -35.88 19.09 14.86
N GLU A 94 -35.64 18.99 13.56
CA GLU A 94 -36.44 19.71 12.56
C GLU A 94 -37.86 19.13 12.44
N ARG A 95 -38.03 17.82 12.58
CA ARG A 95 -39.36 17.18 12.61
C ARG A 95 -40.18 17.59 13.84
N GLU A 96 -39.55 17.66 15.02
CA GLU A 96 -40.22 18.13 16.24
C GLU A 96 -40.64 19.60 16.14
N LYS A 97 -39.85 20.45 15.48
CA LYS A 97 -40.17 21.87 15.26
C LYS A 97 -41.17 22.10 14.10
N GLY A 98 -41.26 21.17 13.15
CA GLY A 98 -42.18 21.24 12.01
C GLY A 98 -43.59 20.71 12.27
N GLY A 99 -43.81 19.99 13.39
CA GLY A 99 -45.11 19.41 13.77
C GLY A 99 -46.12 20.40 14.36
N ASP A 100 -45.72 21.63 14.68
CA ASP A 100 -46.56 22.64 15.37
C ASP A 100 -47.05 23.77 14.44
N ARG A 101 -47.42 23.42 13.20
CA ARG A 101 -48.07 24.34 12.24
C ARG A 101 -49.34 23.79 11.60
N GLY A 102 -50.01 22.85 12.27
CA GLY A 102 -51.28 22.29 11.83
C GLY A 102 -52.20 21.99 13.00
N GLY A 103 -52.85 23.03 13.52
CA GLY A 103 -53.90 22.92 14.54
C GLY A 103 -54.76 24.17 14.50
N GLU A 104 -55.95 24.00 13.92
CA GLU A 104 -57.05 24.95 13.72
C GLU A 104 -57.43 25.81 14.94
#